data_AF-A0A6A5TGU5-F1
#
_entry.id   AF-A0A6A5TGU5-F1
#
_cell.length_a   1.000
_cell.length_b   1.000
_cell.length_c   1.000
_cell.angle_alpha   90.00
_cell.angle_beta   90.00
_cell.angle_gamma   90.00
#
_symmetry.space_group_name_H-M   'P 1'
#
loop_
_entity.id
_entity.type
_entity.pdbx_description
1 polymer ?
#
loop_
_entity_poly.entity_id
_entity_poly.type
_entity_poly.pdbx_seq_one_letter_code
_entity_poly.pdbx_strand_id
1 'polypeptide(L)'
;MWVRRNPIEPDSYKTAFTDAISGAAPSSDYLTAIRLIFGVYNYMNTDIVAKSLTNINKNVRLELGNAAHVLGLPPSVDIVKHWDAFVVQHFDEIDKFIDKWLTERVKNNLEAIKIAIANKEALFRDLQKKEDPKQNPQIQQYAAAQRAEQNRLAAQQTAEEKKMKDFGTEIVDLKKVSKQGWSRAQKQAHKRKQDATEKAYMDARRKFGLARRGIHDLYSFSVKGIIENLKKDESRVTHYKQRVKGLKMPRP
;
A
#
# COMPACT_ATOMS: atom_id res chain seq x y z
N MET A 1 5.11 -6.92 8.49
CA MET A 1 4.42 -6.05 9.46
C MET A 1 4.25 -4.68 8.79
N TRP A 2 3.02 -4.19 8.64
CA TRP A 2 2.69 -3.02 7.80
C TRP A 2 2.83 -1.71 8.63
N VAL A 3 3.32 -0.63 8.01
CA VAL A 3 3.73 0.60 8.73
C VAL A 3 2.72 1.75 8.58
N ARG A 4 1.79 1.69 7.62
CA ARG A 4 0.81 2.77 7.39
C ARG A 4 -0.55 2.41 8.00
N ARG A 5 -1.36 3.41 8.36
CA ARG A 5 -2.77 3.20 8.76
C ARG A 5 -3.64 3.28 7.49
N ASN A 6 -4.64 2.42 7.36
CA ASN A 6 -5.64 2.41 6.27
C ASN A 6 -5.07 2.34 4.83
N PRO A 7 -4.58 1.17 4.38
CA PRO A 7 -3.97 0.99 3.04
C PRO A 7 -4.85 1.34 1.85
N ILE A 8 -6.15 1.24 2.04
CA ILE A 8 -7.16 1.44 1.00
C ILE A 8 -7.59 2.90 0.91
N GLU A 9 -7.15 3.75 1.84
CA GLU A 9 -7.41 5.18 1.77
C GLU A 9 -6.68 5.76 0.53
N PRO A 10 -7.38 6.50 -0.35
CA PRO A 10 -6.84 6.96 -1.62
C PRO A 10 -5.47 7.64 -1.55
N ASP A 11 -5.26 8.56 -0.61
CA ASP A 11 -4.03 9.34 -0.49
C ASP A 11 -2.88 8.51 0.07
N SER A 12 -3.16 7.66 1.04
CA SER A 12 -2.22 6.71 1.64
C SER A 12 -1.70 5.72 0.60
N TYR A 13 -2.60 5.20 -0.23
CA TYR A 13 -2.26 4.34 -1.36
C TYR A 13 -1.44 5.08 -2.41
N LYS A 14 -1.91 6.25 -2.85
CA LYS A 14 -1.23 7.09 -3.85
C LYS A 14 0.18 7.43 -3.42
N THR A 15 0.37 7.79 -2.15
CA THR A 15 1.69 8.06 -1.58
C THR A 15 2.57 6.82 -1.63
N ALA A 16 2.06 5.65 -1.21
CA ALA A 16 2.83 4.41 -1.22
C ALA A 16 3.24 3.99 -2.64
N PHE A 17 2.34 4.20 -3.61
CA PHE A 17 2.63 3.94 -5.02
C PHE A 17 3.68 4.90 -5.57
N THR A 18 3.53 6.21 -5.35
CA THR A 18 4.50 7.23 -5.79
C THR A 18 5.89 7.00 -5.18
N ASP A 19 5.95 6.67 -3.89
CA ASP A 19 7.19 6.33 -3.21
C ASP A 19 7.83 5.07 -3.81
N ALA A 20 7.04 4.07 -4.19
CA ALA A 20 7.55 2.87 -4.83
C ALA A 20 8.11 3.11 -6.24
N ILE A 21 7.38 3.85 -7.07
CA ILE A 21 7.80 4.18 -8.44
C ILE A 21 9.06 5.04 -8.45
N SER A 22 9.16 6.02 -7.54
CA SER A 22 10.36 6.83 -7.38
C SER A 22 11.54 6.07 -6.77
N GLY A 23 11.32 4.87 -6.21
CA GLY A 23 12.34 4.10 -5.50
C GLY A 23 12.59 4.53 -4.05
N ALA A 24 11.77 5.46 -3.53
CA ALA A 24 11.82 5.88 -2.14
C ALA A 24 11.32 4.79 -1.17
N ALA A 25 10.49 3.86 -1.65
CA ALA A 25 9.99 2.70 -0.92
C ALA A 25 9.99 1.44 -1.81
N PRO A 26 9.95 0.23 -1.22
CA PRO A 26 9.74 -0.99 -1.99
C PRO A 26 8.29 -1.08 -2.50
N SER A 27 8.09 -1.72 -3.67
CA SER A 27 6.76 -1.92 -4.25
C SER A 27 5.83 -2.78 -3.40
N SER A 28 6.38 -3.58 -2.48
CA SER A 28 5.60 -4.32 -1.48
C SER A 28 4.65 -3.43 -0.69
N ASP A 29 4.98 -2.16 -0.46
CA ASP A 29 4.18 -1.26 0.38
C ASP A 29 2.79 -1.03 -0.24
N TYR A 30 2.71 -0.69 -1.54
CA TYR A 30 1.42 -0.51 -2.22
C TYR A 30 0.80 -1.83 -2.70
N LEU A 31 1.62 -2.80 -3.13
CA LEU A 31 1.12 -4.10 -3.59
C LEU A 31 0.42 -4.87 -2.46
N THR A 32 0.85 -4.67 -1.22
CA THR A 32 0.19 -5.28 -0.04
C THR A 32 -1.25 -4.78 0.13
N ALA A 33 -1.54 -3.51 -0.14
CA ALA A 33 -2.91 -3.00 -0.07
C ALA A 33 -3.84 -3.75 -1.04
N ILE A 34 -3.40 -3.95 -2.28
CA ILE A 34 -4.13 -4.77 -3.26
C ILE A 34 -4.28 -6.21 -2.76
N ARG A 35 -3.19 -6.83 -2.28
CA ARG A 35 -3.22 -8.22 -1.76
C ARG A 35 -4.16 -8.39 -0.58
N LEU A 36 -4.25 -7.42 0.31
CA LEU A 36 -5.13 -7.47 1.47
C LEU A 36 -6.60 -7.49 1.04
N ILE A 37 -6.98 -6.71 0.02
CA ILE A 37 -8.34 -6.75 -0.52
C ILE A 37 -8.64 -8.15 -1.05
N PHE A 38 -7.76 -8.73 -1.89
CA PHE A 38 -7.91 -10.11 -2.34
C PHE A 38 -7.96 -11.11 -1.17
N GLY A 39 -7.14 -10.90 -0.14
CA GLY A 39 -7.11 -11.72 1.07
C GLY A 39 -8.42 -11.70 1.83
N VAL A 40 -9.02 -10.52 2.02
CA VAL A 40 -10.34 -10.38 2.65
C VAL A 40 -11.40 -11.11 1.83
N TYR A 41 -11.45 -10.92 0.51
CA TYR A 41 -12.41 -11.63 -0.33
C TYR A 41 -12.22 -13.15 -0.26
N ASN A 42 -10.98 -13.65 -0.33
CA ASN A 42 -10.71 -15.08 -0.21
C ASN A 42 -11.12 -15.61 1.17
N TYR A 43 -10.86 -14.85 2.25
CA TYR A 43 -11.23 -15.21 3.61
C TYR A 43 -12.76 -15.27 3.77
N MET A 44 -13.48 -14.26 3.27
CA MET A 44 -14.94 -14.22 3.33
C MET A 44 -15.55 -15.41 2.57
N ASN A 45 -14.96 -15.78 1.42
CA ASN A 45 -15.39 -16.93 0.63
C ASN A 45 -14.93 -18.29 1.18
N THR A 46 -14.28 -18.36 2.35
CA THR A 46 -14.04 -19.67 2.98
C THR A 46 -15.35 -20.27 3.46
N ASP A 47 -15.50 -21.59 3.34
CA ASP A 47 -16.71 -22.32 3.75
C ASP A 47 -17.17 -21.98 5.16
N ILE A 48 -16.23 -21.86 6.10
CA ILE A 48 -16.51 -21.57 7.51
C ILE A 48 -17.15 -20.19 7.64
N VAL A 49 -16.56 -19.16 7.02
CA VAL A 49 -17.04 -17.79 7.11
C VAL A 49 -18.34 -17.61 6.34
N ALA A 50 -18.43 -18.14 5.12
CA ALA A 50 -19.64 -18.08 4.30
C ALA A 50 -20.83 -18.75 5.02
N LYS A 51 -20.65 -19.96 5.56
CA LYS A 51 -21.70 -20.64 6.35
C LYS A 51 -22.07 -19.86 7.61
N SER A 52 -21.09 -19.28 8.29
CA SER A 52 -21.34 -18.46 9.47
C SER A 52 -22.18 -17.22 9.13
N LEU A 53 -21.90 -16.55 8.00
CA LEU A 53 -22.68 -15.41 7.52
C LEU A 53 -24.13 -15.81 7.21
N THR A 54 -24.34 -16.92 6.50
CA THR A 54 -25.69 -17.45 6.23
C THR A 54 -26.43 -17.78 7.53
N ASN A 55 -25.76 -18.41 8.50
CA ASN A 55 -26.36 -18.74 9.80
C ASN A 55 -26.72 -17.49 10.61
N ILE A 56 -25.84 -16.49 10.65
CA ILE A 56 -26.11 -15.20 11.30
C ILE A 56 -27.32 -14.54 10.64
N ASN A 57 -27.36 -14.48 9.31
CA ASN A 57 -28.49 -13.90 8.58
C ASN A 57 -29.79 -14.66 8.87
N LYS A 58 -29.76 -16.00 8.88
CA LYS A 58 -30.91 -16.83 9.25
C LYS A 58 -31.42 -16.52 10.66
N ASN A 59 -30.53 -16.38 11.64
CA ASN A 59 -30.89 -16.05 13.01
C ASN A 59 -31.49 -14.64 13.11
N VAL A 60 -30.89 -13.65 12.44
CA VAL A 60 -31.46 -12.29 12.40
C VAL A 60 -32.85 -12.30 11.78
N ARG A 61 -33.06 -13.02 10.67
CA ARG A 61 -34.38 -13.15 10.04
C ARG A 61 -35.41 -13.78 10.98
N LEU A 62 -35.01 -14.78 11.77
CA LEU A 62 -35.88 -15.40 12.77
C LEU A 62 -36.30 -14.38 13.85
N GLU A 63 -35.35 -13.65 14.42
CA GLU A 63 -35.63 -12.62 15.44
C GLU A 63 -36.51 -11.48 14.88
N LEU A 64 -36.23 -11.02 13.66
CA LEU A 64 -37.02 -9.98 13.00
C LEU A 64 -38.44 -10.46 12.64
N GLY A 65 -38.61 -11.74 12.29
CA GLY A 65 -39.93 -12.35 12.10
C GLY A 65 -40.75 -12.37 13.39
N ASN A 66 -40.09 -12.54 14.54
CA ASN A 66 -40.73 -12.49 15.86
C ASN A 66 -40.95 -11.05 16.36
N ALA A 67 -40.22 -10.07 15.82
CA ALA A 67 -40.25 -8.69 16.30
C ALA A 67 -41.63 -8.02 16.17
N ALA A 68 -42.42 -8.35 15.15
CA ALA A 68 -43.77 -7.81 15.00
C ALA A 68 -44.69 -8.20 16.18
N HIS A 69 -44.58 -9.44 16.66
CA HIS A 69 -45.31 -9.93 17.84
C HIS A 69 -44.81 -9.24 19.12
N VAL A 70 -43.50 -9.08 19.29
CA VAL A 70 -42.89 -8.49 20.50
C VAL A 70 -43.16 -6.98 20.59
N LEU A 71 -43.17 -6.27 19.46
CA LEU A 71 -43.32 -4.81 19.39
C LEU A 71 -44.77 -4.35 19.21
N GLY A 72 -45.74 -5.28 19.14
CA GLY A 72 -47.15 -4.95 18.91
C GLY A 72 -47.41 -4.26 17.57
N LEU A 73 -46.55 -4.49 16.57
CA LEU A 73 -46.68 -3.87 15.25
C LEU A 73 -47.81 -4.54 14.47
N PRO A 74 -48.52 -3.79 13.61
CA PRO A 74 -49.57 -4.37 12.78
C PRO A 74 -48.99 -5.47 11.87
N PRO A 75 -49.75 -6.55 11.57
CA PRO A 75 -49.29 -7.68 10.74
C PRO A 75 -48.77 -7.29 9.35
N SER A 76 -49.07 -6.08 8.89
CA SER A 76 -48.64 -5.53 7.60
C SER A 76 -47.18 -5.06 7.58
N VAL A 77 -46.48 -4.97 8.71
CA VAL A 77 -45.08 -4.52 8.77
C VAL A 77 -44.13 -5.70 8.70
N ASP A 78 -43.68 -6.04 7.49
CA ASP A 78 -42.68 -7.08 7.26
C ASP A 78 -41.25 -6.50 7.37
N ILE A 79 -40.65 -6.62 8.55
CA ILE A 79 -39.29 -6.16 8.84
C ILE A 79 -38.24 -7.05 8.16
N VAL A 80 -38.54 -8.35 7.97
CA VAL A 80 -37.65 -9.30 7.31
C VAL A 80 -37.38 -8.86 5.87
N LYS A 81 -38.41 -8.42 5.14
CA LYS A 81 -38.26 -7.88 3.78
C LYS A 81 -37.33 -6.67 3.71
N HIS A 82 -37.40 -5.77 4.67
CA HIS A 82 -36.52 -4.58 4.73
C HIS A 82 -35.07 -4.98 5.05
N TRP A 83 -34.89 -5.96 5.93
CA TRP A 83 -33.58 -6.53 6.24
C TRP A 83 -32.95 -7.21 5.03
N ASP A 84 -33.71 -8.06 4.31
CA ASP A 84 -33.21 -8.75 3.12
C ASP A 84 -32.75 -7.73 2.05
N ALA A 85 -33.54 -6.68 1.82
CA ALA A 85 -33.16 -5.59 0.91
C ALA A 85 -31.90 -4.84 1.37
N PHE A 86 -31.81 -4.53 2.67
CA PHE A 86 -30.65 -3.87 3.27
C PHE A 86 -29.38 -4.71 3.11
N VAL A 87 -29.42 -6.01 3.42
CA VAL A 87 -28.25 -6.90 3.33
C VAL A 87 -27.78 -7.02 1.88
N VAL A 88 -28.70 -7.23 0.93
CA VAL A 88 -28.35 -7.30 -0.50
C VAL A 88 -27.68 -6.01 -0.96
N GLN A 89 -28.29 -4.86 -0.64
CA GLN A 89 -27.76 -3.55 -1.00
C GLN A 89 -26.38 -3.32 -0.39
N HIS A 90 -26.18 -3.66 0.89
CA HIS A 90 -24.91 -3.43 1.58
C HIS A 90 -23.77 -4.24 0.95
N PHE A 91 -24.00 -5.51 0.63
CA PHE A 91 -22.99 -6.35 -0.05
C PHE A 91 -22.72 -5.86 -1.48
N ASP A 92 -23.74 -5.37 -2.20
CA ASP A 92 -23.58 -4.77 -3.53
C ASP A 92 -22.78 -3.46 -3.50
N GLU A 93 -22.99 -2.63 -2.49
CA GLU A 93 -22.21 -1.40 -2.28
C GLU A 93 -20.74 -1.70 -2.01
N ILE A 94 -20.45 -2.71 -1.17
CA ILE A 94 -19.08 -3.17 -0.91
C ILE A 94 -18.44 -3.68 -2.21
N ASP A 95 -19.11 -4.55 -2.96
CA ASP A 95 -18.61 -5.09 -4.23
C ASP A 95 -18.35 -3.98 -5.25
N LYS A 96 -19.28 -3.02 -5.40
CA LYS A 96 -19.11 -1.86 -6.31
C LYS A 96 -17.95 -0.97 -5.88
N PHE A 97 -17.84 -0.68 -4.59
CA PHE A 97 -16.75 0.15 -4.07
C PHE A 97 -15.39 -0.49 -4.34
N ILE A 98 -15.24 -1.78 -4.04
CA ILE A 98 -13.98 -2.49 -4.21
C ILE A 98 -13.63 -2.69 -5.68
N ASP A 99 -14.59 -3.07 -6.53
CA ASP A 99 -14.38 -3.21 -7.97
C ASP A 99 -13.89 -1.88 -8.58
N LYS A 100 -14.58 -0.77 -8.25
CA LYS A 100 -14.18 0.57 -8.69
C LYS A 100 -12.78 0.92 -8.18
N TRP A 101 -12.54 0.75 -6.88
CA TRP A 101 -11.27 1.08 -6.25
C TRP A 101 -10.10 0.31 -6.89
N LEU A 102 -10.24 -1.01 -7.05
CA LEU A 102 -9.20 -1.84 -7.65
C LEU A 102 -9.01 -1.52 -9.13
N THR A 103 -10.08 -1.37 -9.89
CA THR A 103 -10.02 -1.09 -11.34
C THR A 103 -9.28 0.23 -11.60
N GLU A 104 -9.64 1.29 -10.88
CA GLU A 104 -8.98 2.59 -11.02
C GLU A 104 -7.50 2.53 -10.65
N ARG A 105 -7.16 1.92 -9.50
CA ARG A 105 -5.76 1.87 -9.05
C ARG A 105 -4.89 0.97 -9.90
N VAL A 106 -5.40 -0.18 -10.32
CA VAL A 106 -4.69 -1.07 -11.24
C VAL A 106 -4.43 -0.37 -12.58
N LYS A 107 -5.43 0.34 -13.14
CA LYS A 107 -5.26 1.11 -14.37
C LYS A 107 -4.18 2.18 -14.22
N ASN A 108 -4.31 3.04 -13.21
CA ASN A 108 -3.38 4.15 -12.99
C ASN A 108 -1.96 3.66 -12.71
N ASN A 109 -1.82 2.56 -11.96
CA ASN A 109 -0.51 1.98 -11.68
C ASN A 109 0.16 1.45 -12.93
N LEU A 110 -0.56 0.72 -13.79
CA LEU A 110 0.00 0.19 -15.03
C LEU A 110 0.51 1.32 -15.94
N GLU A 111 -0.27 2.39 -16.07
CA GLU A 111 0.12 3.56 -16.85
C GLU A 111 1.41 4.20 -16.30
N ALA A 112 1.44 4.49 -15.00
CA ALA A 112 2.61 5.10 -14.37
C ALA A 112 3.85 4.17 -14.35
N ILE A 113 3.68 2.85 -14.21
CA ILE A 113 4.78 1.88 -14.31
C ILE A 113 5.37 1.90 -15.73
N LYS A 114 4.53 1.93 -16.78
CA LYS A 114 4.99 2.00 -18.17
C LYS A 114 5.77 3.27 -18.45
N ILE A 115 5.29 4.42 -17.97
CA ILE A 115 6.00 5.70 -18.06
C ILE A 115 7.35 5.61 -17.34
N ALA A 116 7.39 5.05 -16.14
CA ALA A 116 8.64 4.86 -15.39
C ALA A 116 9.62 3.95 -16.12
N ILE A 117 9.16 2.84 -16.72
CA ILE A 117 9.98 1.96 -17.56
C ILE A 117 10.57 2.73 -18.73
N ALA A 118 9.76 3.48 -19.49
CA ALA A 118 10.22 4.25 -20.64
C ALA A 118 11.28 5.29 -20.24
N ASN A 119 11.07 6.01 -19.14
CA ASN A 119 12.04 6.97 -18.60
C ASN A 119 13.35 6.29 -18.19
N LYS A 120 13.29 5.12 -17.56
CA LYS A 120 14.48 4.35 -17.18
C LYS A 120 15.19 3.74 -18.37
N GLU A 121 14.48 3.32 -19.41
CA GLU A 121 15.07 2.87 -20.67
C GLU A 121 15.79 4.00 -21.41
N ALA A 122 15.26 5.22 -21.36
CA ALA A 122 15.95 6.41 -21.89
C ALA A 122 17.23 6.71 -21.11
N LEU A 123 17.16 6.73 -19.77
CA LEU A 123 18.34 6.90 -18.91
C LEU A 123 19.38 5.80 -19.15
N PHE A 124 18.95 4.55 -19.24
CA PHE A 124 19.84 3.41 -19.52
C PHE A 124 20.64 3.63 -20.80
N ARG A 125 19.97 4.02 -21.90
CA ARG A 125 20.64 4.30 -23.18
C ARG A 125 21.62 5.46 -23.08
N ASP A 126 21.26 6.53 -22.37
CA ASP A 126 22.16 7.68 -22.15
C ASP A 126 23.41 7.28 -21.35
N LEU A 127 23.24 6.56 -20.25
CA LEU A 127 24.34 6.06 -19.43
C LEU A 127 25.25 5.11 -20.22
N GLN A 128 24.69 4.21 -21.03
CA GLN A 128 25.50 3.31 -21.88
C GLN A 128 26.42 4.09 -22.82
N LYS A 129 25.97 5.21 -23.39
CA LYS A 129 26.82 6.06 -24.25
C LYS A 129 27.91 6.76 -23.45
N LYS A 130 27.58 7.26 -22.26
CA LYS A 130 28.53 7.97 -21.38
C LYS A 130 29.58 7.03 -20.77
N GLU A 131 29.22 5.77 -20.58
CA GLU A 131 30.09 4.72 -20.03
C GLU A 131 30.90 3.97 -21.10
N ASP A 132 30.64 4.20 -22.39
CA ASP A 132 31.37 3.58 -23.50
C ASP A 132 32.58 4.44 -23.90
N PRO A 133 33.83 3.94 -23.75
CA PRO A 133 35.04 4.69 -24.11
C PRO A 133 35.13 5.05 -25.60
N LYS A 134 34.41 4.34 -26.47
CA LYS A 134 34.35 4.65 -27.91
C LYS A 134 33.42 5.83 -28.22
N GLN A 135 32.44 6.07 -27.36
CA GLN A 135 31.41 7.11 -27.56
C GLN A 135 31.63 8.32 -26.66
N ASN A 136 32.37 8.18 -25.56
CA ASN A 136 32.66 9.27 -24.64
C ASN A 136 34.18 9.52 -24.50
N PRO A 137 34.75 10.50 -25.23
CA PRO A 137 36.15 10.87 -25.07
C PRO A 137 36.49 11.43 -23.68
N GLN A 138 35.49 11.87 -22.91
CA GLN A 138 35.63 12.39 -21.54
C GLN A 138 35.27 11.35 -20.47
N ILE A 139 35.36 10.05 -20.79
CA ILE A 139 34.95 8.96 -19.88
C ILE A 139 35.59 9.05 -18.48
N GLN A 140 36.85 9.48 -18.39
CA GLN A 140 37.54 9.62 -17.09
C GLN A 140 36.95 10.75 -16.24
N GLN A 141 36.62 11.90 -16.84
CA GLN A 141 35.96 13.01 -16.15
C GLN A 141 34.55 12.61 -15.72
N TYR A 142 33.83 11.91 -16.59
CA TYR A 142 32.51 11.37 -16.28
C TYR A 142 32.55 10.37 -15.12
N ALA A 143 33.49 9.42 -15.13
CA ALA A 143 33.66 8.46 -14.05
C ALA A 143 34.04 9.12 -12.73
N ALA A 144 34.88 10.17 -12.75
CA ALA A 144 35.20 10.96 -11.57
C ALA A 144 33.96 11.68 -11.01
N ALA A 145 33.14 12.30 -11.88
CA ALA A 145 31.89 12.95 -11.48
C ALA A 145 30.87 11.94 -10.92
N GLN A 146 30.73 10.76 -11.53
CA GLN A 146 29.89 9.67 -11.02
C GLN A 146 30.34 9.25 -9.62
N ARG A 147 31.65 9.04 -9.39
CA ARG A 147 32.18 8.68 -8.07
C ARG A 147 31.94 9.76 -7.03
N ALA A 148 32.14 11.03 -7.38
CA ALA A 148 31.88 12.15 -6.48
C ALA A 148 30.40 12.19 -6.06
N GLU A 149 29.49 12.04 -7.02
CA GLU A 149 28.06 12.02 -6.74
C GLU A 149 27.63 10.77 -5.97
N GLN A 150 28.19 9.60 -6.28
CA GLN A 150 27.97 8.39 -5.51
C GLN A 150 28.39 8.57 -4.04
N ASN A 151 29.55 9.18 -3.78
CA ASN A 151 30.02 9.43 -2.42
C ASN A 151 29.09 10.39 -1.67
N ARG A 152 28.62 11.44 -2.34
CA ARG A 152 27.64 12.39 -1.78
C ARG A 152 26.33 11.69 -1.40
N LEU A 153 25.79 10.87 -2.30
CA LEU A 153 24.56 10.12 -2.07
C LEU A 153 24.74 9.01 -1.02
N ALA A 154 25.90 8.35 -0.97
CA ALA A 154 26.21 7.33 0.04
C ALA A 154 26.31 7.94 1.45
N ALA A 155 26.90 9.14 1.58
CA ALA A 155 26.90 9.89 2.83
C ALA A 155 25.47 10.25 3.27
N GLN A 156 24.64 10.72 2.33
CA GLN A 156 23.23 11.00 2.59
C GLN A 156 22.47 9.73 3.01
N GLN A 157 22.67 8.62 2.29
CA GLN A 157 22.06 7.32 2.62
C GLN A 157 22.43 6.89 4.04
N THR A 158 23.71 6.97 4.40
CA THR A 158 24.20 6.60 5.75
C THR A 158 23.59 7.49 6.84
N ALA A 159 23.51 8.80 6.61
CA ALA A 159 22.91 9.73 7.55
C ALA A 159 21.41 9.46 7.78
N GLU A 160 20.65 9.19 6.72
CA GLU A 160 19.22 8.88 6.82
C GLU A 160 18.99 7.47 7.40
N GLU A 161 19.85 6.49 7.13
CA GLU A 161 19.80 5.18 7.78
C GLU A 161 19.98 5.29 9.30
N LYS A 162 20.93 6.11 9.76
CA LYS A 162 21.12 6.38 11.18
C LYS A 162 19.85 6.97 11.80
N LYS A 163 19.27 8.01 11.19
CA LYS A 163 18.00 8.60 11.65
C LYS A 163 16.87 7.57 11.71
N MET A 164 16.75 6.70 10.72
CA MET A 164 15.76 5.62 10.74
C MET A 164 15.95 4.68 11.93
N LYS A 165 17.19 4.29 12.25
CA LYS A 165 17.50 3.43 13.40
C LYS A 165 17.17 4.13 14.72
N ASP A 166 17.52 5.40 14.84
CA ASP A 166 17.27 6.22 16.03
C ASP A 166 15.76 6.37 16.27
N PHE A 167 14.99 6.81 15.26
CA PHE A 167 13.53 6.90 15.36
C PHE A 167 12.87 5.54 15.55
N GLY A 168 13.40 4.48 14.93
CA GLY A 168 12.90 3.12 15.11
C GLY A 168 13.01 2.65 16.56
N THR A 169 14.14 2.92 17.20
CA THR A 169 14.37 2.66 18.63
C THR A 169 13.40 3.48 19.48
N GLU A 170 13.26 4.78 19.22
CA GLU A 170 12.34 5.64 19.95
C GLU A 170 10.88 5.17 19.85
N ILE A 171 10.43 4.72 18.66
CA ILE A 171 9.08 4.16 18.47
C ILE A 171 8.87 2.92 19.36
N VAL A 172 9.86 2.03 19.41
CA VAL A 172 9.80 0.82 20.24
C VAL A 172 9.71 1.20 21.71
N ASP A 173 10.54 2.13 22.17
CA ASP A 173 10.55 2.56 23.57
C ASP A 173 9.25 3.27 23.95
N LEU A 174 8.73 4.15 23.08
CA LEU A 174 7.41 4.76 23.26
C LEU A 174 6.29 3.72 23.33
N LYS A 175 6.40 2.57 22.64
CA LYS A 175 5.40 1.51 22.70
C LYS A 175 5.46 0.69 23.98
N LYS A 176 6.61 0.64 24.66
CA LYS A 176 6.81 -0.08 25.93
C LYS A 176 6.33 0.68 27.17
N VAL A 177 6.14 2.00 27.07
CA VAL A 177 5.70 2.82 28.21
C VAL A 177 4.31 2.37 28.70
N SER A 178 4.21 1.96 29.97
CA SER A 178 2.93 1.67 30.61
C SER A 178 2.07 2.94 30.71
N LYS A 179 0.81 2.81 30.31
CA LYS A 179 -0.17 3.91 30.28
C LYS A 179 -1.19 3.80 31.42
N GLN A 180 -0.92 2.92 32.38
CA GLN A 180 -1.76 2.74 33.56
C GLN A 180 -1.70 4.01 34.42
N GLY A 181 -2.86 4.45 34.93
CA GLY A 181 -2.96 5.68 35.72
C GLY A 181 -2.87 6.99 34.91
N TRP A 182 -2.65 6.95 33.60
CA TRP A 182 -2.59 8.18 32.79
C TRP A 182 -3.95 8.80 32.56
N SER A 183 -4.00 10.13 32.68
CA SER A 183 -5.13 10.96 32.27
C SER A 183 -5.33 10.91 30.74
N ARG A 184 -6.50 11.35 30.28
CA ARG A 184 -6.79 11.46 28.83
C ARG A 184 -5.78 12.38 28.12
N ALA A 185 -5.43 13.52 28.74
CA ALA A 185 -4.46 14.46 28.19
C ALA A 185 -3.07 13.83 28.03
N GLN A 186 -2.61 13.07 29.02
CA GLN A 186 -1.33 12.35 28.96
C GLN A 186 -1.33 11.29 27.85
N LYS A 187 -2.40 10.50 27.74
CA LYS A 187 -2.57 9.52 26.66
C LYS A 187 -2.55 10.18 25.28
N GLN A 188 -3.20 11.34 25.13
CA GLN A 188 -3.24 12.08 23.87
C GLN A 188 -1.87 12.68 23.51
N ALA A 189 -1.19 13.31 24.47
CA ALA A 189 0.15 13.86 24.25
C ALA A 189 1.15 12.78 23.83
N HIS A 190 1.11 11.63 24.50
CA HIS A 190 1.94 10.49 24.13
C HIS A 190 1.60 9.93 22.75
N LYS A 191 0.32 9.81 22.41
CA LYS A 191 -0.10 9.40 21.05
C LYS A 191 0.42 10.37 19.99
N ARG A 192 0.34 11.69 20.22
CA ARG A 192 0.90 12.70 19.33
C ARG A 192 2.41 12.54 19.16
N LYS A 193 3.13 12.26 20.24
CA LYS A 193 4.58 11.97 20.17
C LYS A 193 4.85 10.71 19.33
N GLN A 194 4.13 9.62 19.59
CA GLN A 194 4.23 8.39 18.79
C GLN A 194 3.97 8.66 17.30
N ASP A 195 2.87 9.32 16.96
CA ASP A 195 2.49 9.63 15.57
C ASP A 195 3.55 10.55 14.90
N ALA A 196 4.12 11.52 15.63
CA ALA A 196 5.17 12.40 15.12
C ALA A 196 6.48 11.65 14.87
N THR A 197 6.92 10.78 15.79
CA THR A 197 8.11 9.95 15.61
C THR A 197 7.92 8.94 14.48
N GLU A 198 6.74 8.31 14.35
CA GLU A 198 6.39 7.44 13.21
C GLU A 198 6.45 8.21 11.88
N LYS A 199 5.98 9.46 11.83
CA LYS A 199 6.11 10.31 10.64
C LYS A 199 7.58 10.62 10.31
N ALA A 200 8.37 11.00 11.30
CA ALA A 200 9.80 11.29 11.12
C ALA A 200 10.59 10.07 10.62
N TYR A 201 10.27 8.88 11.15
CA TYR A 201 10.80 7.61 10.66
C TYR A 201 10.47 7.37 9.19
N MET A 202 9.22 7.59 8.79
CA MET A 202 8.77 7.40 7.40
C MET A 202 9.44 8.40 6.44
N ASP A 203 9.62 9.65 6.86
CA ASP A 203 10.35 10.65 6.09
C ASP A 203 11.83 10.29 5.90
N ALA A 204 12.50 9.84 6.97
CA ALA A 204 13.89 9.36 6.89
C ALA A 204 14.00 8.13 5.97
N ARG A 205 13.05 7.18 6.07
CA ARG A 205 12.97 6.01 5.19
C ARG A 205 12.83 6.40 3.71
N ARG A 206 11.98 7.38 3.42
CA ARG A 206 11.80 7.90 2.07
C ARG A 206 13.10 8.51 1.54
N LYS A 207 13.77 9.35 2.33
CA LYS A 207 15.04 9.98 1.94
C LYS A 207 16.16 8.97 1.75
N PHE A 208 16.25 7.96 2.62
CA PHE A 208 17.15 6.82 2.46
C PHE A 208 16.92 6.09 1.14
N GLY A 209 15.66 5.77 0.83
CA GLY A 209 15.30 5.09 -0.42
C GLY A 209 15.65 5.92 -1.66
N LEU A 210 15.36 7.22 -1.64
CA LEU A 210 15.71 8.14 -2.72
C LEU A 210 17.22 8.27 -2.92
N ALA A 211 18.01 8.38 -1.85
CA ALA A 211 19.47 8.42 -1.94
C ALA A 211 20.02 7.11 -2.55
N ARG A 212 19.51 5.97 -2.08
CA ARG A 212 19.86 4.65 -2.63
C ARG A 212 19.46 4.52 -4.11
N ARG A 213 18.26 4.95 -4.49
CA ARG A 213 17.82 4.96 -5.90
C ARG A 213 18.72 5.86 -6.74
N GLY A 214 19.08 7.03 -6.23
CA GLY A 214 20.00 7.96 -6.89
C GLY A 214 21.32 7.29 -7.24
N ILE A 215 21.92 6.53 -6.32
CA ILE A 215 23.16 5.77 -6.59
C ILE A 215 22.95 4.77 -7.73
N HIS A 216 21.84 4.03 -7.73
CA HIS A 216 21.54 3.09 -8.81
C HIS A 216 21.28 3.77 -10.16
N ASP A 217 20.76 5.00 -10.14
CA ASP A 217 20.51 5.79 -11.34
C ASP A 217 21.78 6.38 -11.96
N LEU A 218 22.94 6.29 -11.28
CA LEU A 218 24.22 6.72 -11.82
C LEU A 218 24.80 5.74 -12.84
N TYR A 219 24.44 4.46 -12.77
CA TYR A 219 25.13 3.38 -13.50
C TYR A 219 24.19 2.58 -14.40
N SER A 220 24.56 2.38 -15.67
CA SER A 220 23.69 1.68 -16.63
C SER A 220 23.30 0.27 -16.17
N PHE A 221 24.25 -0.49 -15.61
CA PHE A 221 24.01 -1.84 -15.08
C PHE A 221 22.95 -1.84 -13.96
N SER A 222 23.00 -0.84 -13.06
CA SER A 222 22.01 -0.71 -11.99
C SER A 222 20.63 -0.32 -12.53
N VAL A 223 20.57 0.63 -13.47
CA VAL A 223 19.31 1.03 -14.13
C VAL A 223 18.64 -0.14 -14.84
N LYS A 224 19.42 -1.03 -15.48
CA LYS A 224 18.89 -2.27 -16.06
C LYS A 224 18.14 -3.12 -15.02
N GLY A 225 18.73 -3.31 -13.84
CA GLY A 225 18.06 -4.00 -12.72
C GLY A 225 16.79 -3.30 -12.23
N ILE A 226 16.72 -1.97 -12.30
CA ILE A 226 15.50 -1.20 -11.99
C ILE A 226 14.40 -1.51 -13.01
N ILE A 227 14.73 -1.48 -14.30
CA ILE A 227 13.80 -1.78 -15.39
C ILE A 227 13.21 -3.19 -15.22
N GLU A 228 14.05 -4.19 -14.92
CA GLU A 228 13.61 -5.57 -14.69
C GLU A 228 12.63 -5.68 -13.51
N ASN A 229 12.89 -4.95 -12.42
CA ASN A 229 11.98 -4.94 -11.27
C ASN A 229 10.66 -4.23 -11.57
N LEU A 230 10.68 -3.12 -12.32
CA LEU A 230 9.47 -2.44 -12.77
C LEU A 230 8.63 -3.35 -13.70
N LYS A 231 9.26 -4.13 -14.58
CA LYS A 231 8.57 -5.13 -15.43
C LYS A 231 7.93 -6.25 -14.59
N LYS A 232 8.58 -6.69 -13.51
CA LYS A 232 7.97 -7.64 -12.54
C LYS A 232 6.75 -7.03 -11.86
N ASP A 233 6.81 -5.76 -11.48
CA ASP A 233 5.66 -5.08 -10.88
C ASP A 233 4.53 -4.86 -11.90
N GLU A 234 4.82 -4.50 -13.15
CA GLU A 234 3.84 -4.44 -14.24
C GLU A 234 3.11 -5.77 -14.41
N SER A 235 3.86 -6.88 -14.43
CA SER A 235 3.30 -8.24 -14.54
C SER A 235 2.38 -8.56 -13.35
N ARG A 236 2.79 -8.25 -12.12
CA ARG A 236 1.97 -8.44 -10.92
C ARG A 236 0.68 -7.63 -10.96
N VAL A 237 0.76 -6.34 -11.32
CA VAL A 237 -0.42 -5.47 -11.41
C VAL A 237 -1.36 -5.93 -12.54
N THR A 238 -0.80 -6.42 -13.65
CA THR A 238 -1.58 -7.02 -14.74
C THR A 238 -2.31 -8.28 -14.28
N HIS A 239 -1.66 -9.14 -13.50
CA HIS A 239 -2.31 -10.31 -12.91
C HIS A 239 -3.44 -9.91 -11.96
N TYR A 240 -3.26 -8.87 -11.14
CA TYR A 240 -4.36 -8.35 -10.32
C TYR A 240 -5.52 -7.83 -11.17
N LYS A 241 -5.26 -7.11 -12.27
CA LYS A 241 -6.29 -6.65 -13.22
C LYS A 241 -7.21 -7.77 -13.68
N GLN A 242 -6.64 -8.93 -13.99
CA GLN A 242 -7.40 -10.10 -14.43
C GLN A 242 -8.27 -10.66 -13.32
N ARG A 243 -7.77 -10.65 -12.07
CA ARG A 243 -8.47 -11.18 -10.91
C ARG A 243 -9.61 -10.29 -10.39
N VAL A 244 -9.57 -8.97 -10.61
CA VAL A 244 -10.62 -8.04 -10.13
C VAL A 244 -12.01 -8.48 -10.58
N LYS A 245 -12.15 -8.90 -11.85
CA LYS A 245 -13.45 -9.29 -12.44
C LYS A 245 -14.14 -10.46 -11.73
N GLY A 246 -13.38 -11.31 -11.04
CA GLY A 246 -13.89 -12.48 -10.33
C GLY A 246 -14.17 -12.25 -8.85
N LEU A 247 -13.95 -11.03 -8.34
CA LEU A 247 -14.19 -10.73 -6.93
C LEU A 247 -15.68 -10.59 -6.65
N LYS A 248 -16.20 -11.48 -5.80
CA LYS A 248 -17.54 -11.43 -5.26
C LYS A 248 -17.51 -11.81 -3.79
N MET A 249 -18.25 -11.07 -2.97
CA MET A 249 -18.50 -11.46 -1.59
C MET A 249 -19.50 -12.64 -1.56
N PRO A 250 -19.35 -13.59 -0.60
CA PRO A 250 -20.37 -14.60 -0.39
C PRO A 250 -21.69 -13.91 -0.03
N ARG A 251 -22.80 -14.42 -0.56
CA ARG A 251 -24.13 -13.89 -0.25
C ARG A 251 -24.73 -14.68 0.92
N PRO A 252 -25.15 -14.00 2.00
CA PRO A 252 -25.75 -14.64 3.16
C PRO A 252 -27.21 -15.08 2.93
#